data_AF-A0A2U3NWN7-F1
#
_entry.id   AF-A0A2U3NWN7-F1
#
_cell.length_a   1.000
_cell.length_b   1.000
_cell.length_c   1.000
_cell.angle_alpha   90.00
_cell.angle_beta   90.00
_cell.angle_gamma   90.00
#
_symmetry.space_group_name_H-M   'P 1'
#
loop_
_entity.id
_entity.type
_entity.pdbx_description
1 polymer ?
#
loop_
_entity_poly.entity_id
_entity_poly.type
_entity_poly.pdbx_seq_one_letter_code
_entity_poly.pdbx_strand_id
1 'polypeptide(L)'
;LNNVRKTLVLTAITGTLLSVPSATASADPMGIDPNVAPAAPAPDAAPPALNVAPAGFDPNLPPPPPPPAPDAPPPIRAYSVNWDAIAQCESGGNWGISTGNGFSGGLQFTPSTWRSNGGSGSPNGASREEQIRVAENVLHSQGIGAWPVCGRRG
;
A
#
# COMPACT_ATOMS: atom_id res chain seq x y z
N LEU A 1 -13.02 -48.86 -21.02
CA LEU A 1 -11.89 -49.34 -20.17
C LEU A 1 -10.92 -48.17 -20.03
N ASN A 2 -10.98 -47.39 -18.94
CA ASN A 2 -10.17 -47.51 -17.71
C ASN A 2 -9.09 -46.40 -17.74
N ASN A 3 -8.99 -45.40 -16.84
CA ASN A 3 -9.31 -45.37 -15.42
C ASN A 3 -9.57 -43.94 -14.91
N VAL A 4 -10.76 -43.74 -14.34
CA VAL A 4 -11.10 -42.71 -13.37
C VAL A 4 -10.41 -43.04 -12.04
N ARG A 5 -9.52 -42.19 -11.53
CA ARG A 5 -9.10 -42.21 -10.11
C ARG A 5 -8.98 -40.80 -9.55
N LYS A 6 -10.16 -40.29 -9.23
CA LYS A 6 -10.45 -39.20 -8.31
C LYS A 6 -10.04 -39.67 -6.90
N THR A 7 -8.85 -39.30 -6.42
CA THR A 7 -8.40 -39.63 -5.06
C THR A 7 -8.51 -38.40 -4.18
N LEU A 8 -9.70 -38.26 -3.59
CA LEU A 8 -10.01 -37.39 -2.47
C LEU A 8 -9.39 -38.03 -1.21
N VAL A 9 -8.33 -37.46 -0.65
CA VAL A 9 -7.83 -37.88 0.68
C VAL A 9 -8.35 -36.89 1.72
N LEU A 10 -9.52 -37.21 2.27
CA LEU A 10 -9.98 -36.66 3.53
C LEU A 10 -9.26 -37.42 4.65
N THR A 11 -8.39 -36.74 5.39
CA THR A 11 -7.91 -37.23 6.69
C THR A 11 -8.48 -36.32 7.77
N ALA A 12 -9.38 -36.88 8.57
CA ALA A 12 -9.94 -36.25 9.76
C ALA A 12 -9.54 -37.13 10.96
N ILE A 13 -8.55 -36.68 11.76
CA ILE A 13 -8.28 -37.18 13.12
C ILE A 13 -7.70 -36.00 13.92
N THR A 14 -8.50 -35.29 14.69
CA THR A 14 -8.75 -35.47 16.15
C THR A 14 -7.57 -35.06 17.04
N GLY A 15 -7.56 -33.77 17.42
CA GLY A 15 -7.41 -33.31 18.81
C GLY A 15 -6.06 -33.41 19.51
N THR A 16 -5.47 -32.25 19.84
CA THR A 16 -5.12 -31.89 21.23
C THR A 16 -5.12 -30.36 21.33
N LEU A 17 -6.06 -29.79 22.08
CA LEU A 17 -6.05 -28.38 22.47
C LEU A 17 -5.01 -28.19 23.58
N LEU A 18 -3.85 -27.61 23.25
CA LEU A 18 -2.98 -27.02 24.26
C LEU A 18 -3.64 -25.73 24.73
N SER A 19 -4.19 -25.78 25.95
CA SER A 19 -4.67 -24.61 26.66
C SER A 19 -3.46 -23.74 27.03
N VAL A 20 -3.32 -22.60 26.35
CA VAL A 20 -2.39 -21.54 26.75
C VAL A 20 -3.08 -20.66 27.78
N PRO A 21 -2.50 -20.43 28.98
CA PRO A 21 -3.06 -19.48 29.92
C PRO A 21 -3.04 -18.08 29.31
N SER A 22 -4.20 -17.43 29.33
CA SER A 22 -4.39 -16.05 28.96
C SER A 22 -3.49 -15.15 29.80
N ALA A 23 -2.48 -14.55 29.17
CA ALA A 23 -1.88 -13.34 29.71
C ALA A 23 -2.92 -12.22 29.55
N THR A 24 -3.49 -11.77 30.65
CA THR A 24 -4.26 -10.53 30.71
C THR A 24 -3.29 -9.37 30.49
N ALA A 25 -3.16 -8.93 29.24
CA ALA A 25 -2.69 -7.59 28.94
C ALA A 25 -3.91 -6.67 29.04
N SER A 26 -3.97 -5.86 30.08
CA SER A 26 -4.95 -4.79 30.23
C SER A 26 -4.73 -3.77 29.11
N ALA A 27 -5.58 -3.80 28.09
CA ALA A 27 -5.73 -2.70 27.16
C ALA A 27 -6.92 -1.88 27.63
N ASP A 28 -6.63 -0.69 28.18
CA ASP A 28 -7.62 0.34 28.42
C ASP A 28 -8.39 0.67 27.11
N PRO A 29 -9.70 0.93 27.17
CA PRO A 29 -10.52 1.14 25.99
C PRO A 29 -10.38 2.59 25.53
N MET A 30 -9.49 2.85 24.57
CA MET A 30 -9.55 4.08 23.78
C MET A 30 -10.19 3.74 22.43
N GLY A 31 -11.46 4.11 22.31
CA GLY A 31 -12.26 3.94 21.10
C GLY A 31 -11.61 4.63 19.92
N ILE A 32 -11.31 3.86 18.88
CA ILE A 32 -10.91 4.37 17.57
C ILE A 32 -12.17 4.42 16.71
N ASP A 33 -12.66 5.63 16.48
CA ASP A 33 -13.72 5.92 15.53
C ASP A 33 -13.20 5.64 14.10
N PRO A 34 -13.80 4.69 13.34
CA PRO A 34 -13.34 4.32 12.00
C PRO A 34 -13.58 5.40 10.93
N ASN A 35 -14.21 6.54 11.26
CA ASN A 35 -14.43 7.67 10.36
C ASN A 35 -13.49 8.86 10.58
N VAL A 36 -12.54 8.78 11.52
CA VAL A 36 -11.53 9.83 11.71
C VAL A 36 -10.44 9.66 10.65
N ALA A 37 -10.38 10.60 9.70
CA ALA A 37 -9.22 10.75 8.82
C ALA A 37 -7.96 10.92 9.70
N PRO A 38 -6.82 10.30 9.35
CA PRO A 38 -5.60 10.50 10.11
C PRO A 38 -5.31 12.00 10.17
N ALA A 39 -5.28 12.54 11.38
CA ALA A 39 -4.81 13.90 11.60
C ALA A 39 -3.43 14.00 10.96
N ALA A 40 -3.28 14.91 10.01
CA ALA A 40 -1.96 15.27 9.50
C ALA A 40 -1.04 15.54 10.71
N PRO A 41 0.24 15.11 10.68
CA PRO A 41 1.17 15.45 11.73
C PRO A 41 1.12 16.97 11.91
N ALA A 42 0.87 17.41 13.15
CA ALA A 42 0.95 18.82 13.49
C ALA A 42 2.28 19.38 12.98
N PRO A 43 2.33 20.61 12.44
CA PRO A 43 3.62 21.23 12.17
C PRO A 43 4.41 21.22 13.47
N ASP A 44 5.62 20.67 13.41
CA ASP A 44 6.57 20.60 14.51
C ASP A 44 6.57 21.92 15.29
N ALA A 45 6.54 21.79 16.61
CA ALA A 45 6.59 22.90 17.55
C ALA A 45 7.66 23.91 17.10
N ALA A 46 7.24 25.16 16.90
CA ALA A 46 8.16 26.25 16.64
C ALA A 46 9.30 26.21 17.70
N PRO A 47 10.57 26.31 17.29
CA PRO A 47 11.67 26.34 18.24
C PRO A 47 11.47 27.51 19.22
N PRO A 48 11.89 27.38 20.50
CA PRO A 48 11.81 28.48 21.43
C PRO A 48 12.54 29.69 20.85
N ALA A 49 11.85 30.82 20.78
CA ALA A 49 12.44 32.07 20.33
C ALA A 49 13.68 32.34 21.18
N LEU A 50 14.85 32.35 20.53
CA LEU A 50 16.08 32.77 21.17
C LEU A 50 15.87 34.22 21.62
N ASN A 51 15.93 34.45 22.93
CA ASN A 51 15.92 35.79 23.51
C ASN A 51 17.26 36.46 23.19
N VAL A 52 17.39 36.97 21.96
CA VAL A 52 18.52 37.79 21.54
C VAL A 52 18.32 39.16 22.19
N ALA A 53 19.23 39.53 23.11
CA ALA A 53 19.27 40.88 23.66
C ALA A 53 19.28 41.91 22.52
N PRO A 54 18.64 43.09 22.67
CA PRO A 54 18.69 44.09 21.63
C PRO A 54 20.13 44.60 21.49
N ALA A 55 20.82 44.13 20.45
CA ALA A 55 21.99 44.81 19.95
C ALA A 55 21.54 46.25 19.60
N GLY A 56 22.23 47.25 20.14
CA GLY A 56 21.94 48.64 19.81
C GLY A 56 21.93 48.82 18.29
N PHE A 57 20.90 49.49 17.78
CA PHE A 57 20.81 49.85 16.37
C PHE A 57 21.91 50.87 16.08
N ASP A 58 23.05 50.41 15.59
CA ASP A 58 24.02 51.28 14.92
C ASP A 58 23.52 51.49 13.48
N PRO A 59 23.14 52.73 13.10
CA PRO A 59 22.60 53.02 11.77
C PRO A 59 23.63 52.85 10.64
N ASN A 60 24.91 52.64 10.95
CA ASN A 60 25.98 52.47 9.96
C ASN A 60 26.45 51.01 9.80
N LEU A 61 25.92 50.07 10.59
CA LEU A 61 26.24 48.66 10.41
C LEU A 61 25.40 48.03 9.29
N PRO A 62 26.01 47.41 8.27
CA PRO A 62 25.26 46.64 7.29
C PRO A 62 24.59 45.44 7.98
N PRO A 63 23.38 45.04 7.54
CA PRO A 63 22.71 43.88 8.11
C PRO A 63 23.57 42.62 7.96
N PRO A 64 23.57 41.70 8.95
CA PRO A 64 24.26 40.44 8.81
C PRO A 64 23.68 39.63 7.64
N PRO A 65 24.49 38.79 6.97
CA PRO A 65 23.98 37.89 5.95
C PRO A 65 22.94 36.93 6.56
N PRO A 66 21.94 36.49 5.78
CA PRO A 66 20.99 35.49 6.25
C PRO A 66 21.72 34.20 6.62
N PRO A 67 21.24 33.45 7.63
CA PRO A 67 21.79 32.13 7.92
C PRO A 67 21.65 31.22 6.70
N PRO A 68 22.56 30.23 6.53
CA PRO A 68 22.40 29.22 5.50
C PRO A 68 21.06 28.50 5.69
N ALA A 69 20.35 28.27 4.58
CA ALA A 69 19.13 27.47 4.61
C ALA A 69 19.44 26.06 5.13
N PRO A 70 18.52 25.42 5.89
CA PRO A 70 18.67 24.02 6.26
C PRO A 70 18.74 23.15 5.00
N ASP A 71 19.52 22.07 5.07
CA ASP A 71 19.60 21.09 3.98
C ASP A 71 18.20 20.56 3.67
N ALA A 72 17.85 20.55 2.38
CA ALA A 72 16.55 20.04 1.94
C ALA A 72 16.42 18.55 2.35
N PRO A 73 15.24 18.11 2.81
CA PRO A 73 15.02 16.70 3.09
C PRO A 73 15.26 15.86 1.83
N PRO A 74 15.76 14.62 1.98
CA PRO A 74 16.01 13.77 0.83
C PRO A 74 14.71 13.56 0.05
N PRO A 75 14.76 13.49 -1.30
CA PRO A 75 13.58 13.23 -2.09
C PRO A 75 13.00 11.87 -1.70
N ILE A 76 11.70 11.84 -1.35
CA ILE A 76 10.96 10.59 -1.21
C ILE A 76 10.90 9.95 -2.60
N ARG A 77 11.55 8.79 -2.77
CA ARG A 77 11.46 8.03 -4.01
C ARG A 77 10.13 7.26 -4.01
N ALA A 78 9.11 7.83 -4.63
CA ALA A 78 7.96 7.06 -5.07
C ALA A 78 8.42 6.19 -6.26
N TYR A 79 8.57 4.89 -6.03
CA TYR A 79 8.68 3.95 -7.15
C TYR A 79 7.27 3.86 -7.77
N SER A 80 6.98 4.68 -8.79
CA SER A 80 5.70 4.56 -9.51
C SER A 80 5.82 3.37 -10.45
N VAL A 81 5.04 2.32 -10.20
CA VAL A 81 4.92 1.20 -11.14
C VAL A 81 4.14 1.68 -12.36
N ASN A 82 4.67 1.46 -13.55
CA ASN A 82 3.96 1.71 -14.79
C ASN A 82 2.98 0.57 -15.07
N TRP A 83 1.78 0.69 -14.49
CA TRP A 83 0.70 -0.29 -14.62
C TRP A 83 0.21 -0.48 -16.05
N ASP A 84 0.32 0.53 -16.92
CA ASP A 84 -0.04 0.37 -18.33
C ASP A 84 0.94 -0.55 -19.06
N ALA A 85 2.23 -0.46 -18.76
CA ALA A 85 3.23 -1.36 -19.33
C ALA A 85 3.02 -2.81 -18.86
N ILE A 86 2.61 -3.00 -17.61
CA ILE A 86 2.23 -4.30 -17.08
C ILE A 86 0.96 -4.79 -17.77
N ALA A 87 -0.10 -3.97 -17.87
CA ALA A 87 -1.34 -4.33 -18.54
C ALA A 87 -1.13 -4.64 -20.03
N GLN A 88 -0.23 -3.92 -20.70
CA GLN A 88 0.16 -4.22 -22.08
C GLN A 88 0.80 -5.60 -22.21
N CYS A 89 1.57 -6.02 -21.21
CA CYS A 89 2.16 -7.36 -21.16
C CYS A 89 1.14 -8.45 -20.80
N GLU A 90 0.25 -8.18 -19.85
CA GLU A 90 -0.69 -9.15 -19.27
C GLU A 90 -1.91 -9.40 -20.16
N SER A 91 -2.52 -8.33 -20.68
CA SER A 91 -3.78 -8.40 -21.43
C SER A 91 -3.71 -7.77 -22.82
N GLY A 92 -2.53 -7.30 -23.25
CA GLY A 92 -2.40 -6.48 -24.45
C GLY A 92 -2.99 -5.07 -24.28
N GLY A 93 -3.18 -4.61 -23.04
CA GLY A 93 -3.74 -3.30 -22.72
C GLY A 93 -5.27 -3.28 -22.65
N ASN A 94 -5.91 -4.44 -22.75
CA ASN A 94 -7.37 -4.54 -22.64
C ASN A 94 -7.81 -4.65 -21.17
N TRP A 95 -8.29 -3.54 -20.60
CA TRP A 95 -8.75 -3.48 -19.22
C TRP A 95 -10.09 -4.18 -18.95
N GLY A 96 -10.87 -4.48 -19.99
CA GLY A 96 -12.16 -5.16 -19.91
C GLY A 96 -12.09 -6.65 -20.23
N ILE A 97 -10.90 -7.23 -20.36
CA ILE A 97 -10.74 -8.62 -20.82
C ILE A 97 -11.29 -9.62 -19.79
N SER A 98 -12.02 -10.63 -20.29
CA SER A 98 -12.46 -11.78 -19.51
C SER A 98 -12.61 -12.97 -20.45
N THR A 99 -11.53 -13.72 -20.66
CA THR A 99 -11.48 -14.87 -21.59
C THR A 99 -11.99 -16.17 -20.99
N GLY A 100 -12.32 -16.19 -19.68
CA GLY A 100 -12.71 -17.40 -18.97
C GLY A 100 -11.53 -18.27 -18.51
N ASN A 101 -10.30 -17.75 -18.53
CA ASN A 101 -9.10 -18.44 -18.05
C ASN A 101 -8.89 -18.36 -16.51
N GLY A 102 -9.87 -17.83 -15.77
CA GLY A 102 -9.79 -17.62 -14.32
C GLY A 102 -9.17 -16.28 -13.89
N PHE A 103 -8.70 -15.48 -14.85
CA PHE A 103 -8.19 -14.14 -14.63
C PHE A 103 -9.05 -13.13 -15.42
N SER A 104 -9.08 -11.89 -14.97
CA SER A 104 -9.81 -10.84 -15.66
C SER A 104 -9.21 -9.46 -15.41
N GLY A 105 -9.56 -8.52 -16.30
CA GLY A 105 -9.06 -7.15 -16.25
C GLY A 105 -7.68 -6.96 -16.87
N GLY A 106 -7.23 -5.71 -16.95
CA GLY A 106 -5.97 -5.33 -17.60
C GLY A 106 -4.75 -5.95 -16.94
N LEU A 107 -4.79 -6.12 -15.63
CA LEU A 107 -3.69 -6.66 -14.82
C LEU A 107 -3.88 -8.15 -14.47
N GLN A 108 -4.84 -8.82 -15.12
CA GLN A 108 -5.09 -10.25 -14.98
C GLN A 108 -5.25 -10.67 -13.51
N PHE A 109 -6.24 -10.12 -12.82
CA PHE A 109 -6.54 -10.50 -11.43
C PHE A 109 -7.33 -11.79 -11.35
N THR A 110 -7.06 -12.61 -10.33
CA THR A 110 -8.00 -13.65 -9.89
C THR A 110 -9.13 -13.02 -9.06
N PRO A 111 -10.34 -13.64 -8.99
CA PRO A 111 -11.42 -13.15 -8.14
C PRO A 111 -11.06 -13.09 -6.65
N SER A 112 -10.23 -14.02 -6.17
CA SER A 112 -9.80 -14.07 -4.77
C SER A 112 -8.83 -12.93 -4.44
N THR A 113 -7.81 -12.70 -5.27
CA THR A 113 -6.85 -11.60 -5.08
C THR A 113 -7.55 -10.25 -5.20
N TRP A 114 -8.44 -10.08 -6.19
CA TRP A 114 -9.25 -8.88 -6.36
C TRP A 114 -9.99 -8.48 -5.08
N ARG A 115 -10.78 -9.41 -4.55
CA ARG A 115 -11.60 -9.18 -3.35
C ARG A 115 -10.75 -8.96 -2.10
N SER A 116 -9.65 -9.72 -1.95
CA SER A 116 -8.77 -9.62 -0.78
C SER A 116 -8.04 -8.28 -0.72
N ASN A 117 -7.87 -7.59 -1.85
CA ASN A 117 -7.20 -6.31 -1.95
C ASN A 117 -8.19 -5.13 -2.12
N GLY A 118 -9.44 -5.35 -1.74
CA GLY A 118 -10.47 -4.31 -1.66
C GLY A 118 -11.21 -4.02 -2.97
N GLY A 119 -11.09 -4.89 -3.97
CA GLY A 119 -11.88 -4.81 -5.20
C GLY A 119 -13.32 -5.32 -4.99
N SER A 120 -14.28 -4.64 -5.61
CA SER A 120 -15.70 -5.07 -5.66
C SER A 120 -16.09 -5.58 -7.04
N GLY A 121 -17.12 -6.42 -7.13
CA GLY A 121 -17.56 -7.00 -8.41
C GLY A 121 -16.48 -7.85 -9.08
N SER A 122 -16.31 -7.69 -10.39
CA SER A 122 -15.25 -8.34 -11.17
C SER A 122 -14.24 -7.33 -11.71
N PRO A 123 -12.93 -7.68 -11.81
CA PRO A 123 -11.90 -6.79 -12.34
C PRO A 123 -12.23 -6.20 -13.72
N ASN A 124 -12.71 -7.03 -14.66
CA ASN A 124 -13.07 -6.59 -16.01
C ASN A 124 -14.29 -5.65 -16.08
N GLY A 125 -15.10 -5.59 -15.02
CA GLY A 125 -16.20 -4.64 -14.88
C GLY A 125 -15.80 -3.35 -14.16
N ALA A 126 -14.59 -3.30 -13.60
CA ALA A 126 -14.05 -2.13 -12.92
C ALA A 126 -13.29 -1.23 -13.90
N SER A 127 -13.26 0.07 -13.61
CA SER A 127 -12.44 1.01 -14.37
C SER A 127 -10.95 0.66 -14.27
N ARG A 128 -10.18 1.14 -15.23
CA ARG A 128 -8.72 1.02 -15.21
C ARG A 128 -8.14 1.55 -13.90
N GLU A 129 -8.61 2.71 -13.44
CA GLU A 129 -8.13 3.37 -12.23
C GLU A 129 -8.44 2.56 -10.98
N GLU A 130 -9.61 1.92 -10.92
CA GLU A 130 -9.98 1.02 -9.82
C GLU A 130 -9.12 -0.24 -9.82
N GLN A 131 -8.81 -0.78 -11.01
CA GLN A 131 -7.89 -1.89 -11.13
C GLN A 131 -6.47 -1.54 -10.66
N ILE A 132 -5.99 -0.33 -11.01
CA ILE A 132 -4.70 0.19 -10.53
C ILE A 132 -4.71 0.38 -9.02
N ARG A 133 -5.78 0.94 -8.43
CA ARG A 133 -5.91 1.09 -6.98
C ARG A 133 -5.78 -0.25 -6.25
N VAL A 134 -6.44 -1.30 -6.77
CA VAL A 134 -6.31 -2.65 -6.20
C VAL A 134 -4.91 -3.22 -6.43
N ALA A 135 -4.29 -2.91 -7.56
CA ALA A 135 -2.91 -3.32 -7.85
C ALA A 135 -1.89 -2.70 -6.89
N GLU A 136 -2.08 -1.44 -6.50
CA GLU A 136 -1.26 -0.79 -5.49
C GLU A 136 -1.35 -1.48 -4.12
N ASN A 137 -2.55 -1.95 -3.74
CA ASN A 137 -2.73 -2.75 -2.53
C ASN A 137 -2.01 -4.11 -2.61
N VAL A 138 -2.03 -4.74 -3.78
CA VAL A 138 -1.26 -5.97 -4.04
C VAL A 138 0.24 -5.69 -4.00
N LEU A 139 0.69 -4.60 -4.62
CA LEU A 139 2.09 -4.16 -4.60
C LEU A 139 2.58 -3.93 -3.17
N HIS A 140 1.76 -3.30 -2.34
CA HIS A 140 2.08 -3.05 -0.93
C HIS A 140 2.20 -4.36 -0.12
N SER A 141 1.35 -5.35 -0.41
CA SER A 141 1.32 -6.61 0.36
C SER A 141 2.32 -7.67 -0.13
N GLN A 142 2.55 -7.76 -1.44
CA GLN A 142 3.29 -8.85 -2.08
C GLN A 142 4.51 -8.35 -2.87
N GLY A 143 4.64 -7.04 -3.07
CA GLY A 143 5.63 -6.45 -3.95
C GLY A 143 5.32 -6.70 -5.44
N ILE A 144 6.24 -6.24 -6.30
CA ILE A 144 6.11 -6.37 -7.76
C ILE A 144 6.13 -7.83 -8.23
N GLY A 145 6.56 -8.75 -7.36
CA GLY A 145 6.60 -10.20 -7.60
C GLY A 145 5.22 -10.83 -7.82
N ALA A 146 4.12 -10.14 -7.49
CA ALA A 146 2.77 -10.56 -7.89
C ALA A 146 2.58 -10.60 -9.42
N TRP A 147 3.40 -9.86 -10.17
CA TRP A 147 3.51 -9.91 -11.64
C TRP A 147 4.92 -10.40 -12.04
N PRO A 148 5.25 -11.69 -11.89
CA PRO A 148 6.64 -12.17 -11.98
C PRO A 148 7.26 -12.00 -13.37
N VAL A 149 6.47 -12.01 -14.45
CA VAL A 149 6.96 -11.90 -15.83
C VAL A 149 6.83 -10.48 -16.36
N CYS A 150 5.69 -9.83 -16.08
CA CYS A 150 5.34 -8.53 -16.62
C CYS A 150 5.71 -7.36 -15.70
N GLY A 151 5.86 -7.58 -14.40
CA GLY A 151 6.18 -6.55 -13.41
C GLY A 151 7.51 -5.84 -13.67
N ARG A 152 8.49 -6.54 -14.24
CA ARG A 152 9.77 -5.95 -14.68
C ARG A 152 9.66 -4.97 -15.87
N ARG A 153 8.50 -4.91 -16.52
CA ARG A 153 8.25 -4.01 -17.65
C ARG A 153 7.63 -2.68 -17.20
N GLY A 154 7.19 -2.61 -15.94
CA GLY A 154 6.61 -1.42 -15.32
C GLY A 154 7.50 -0.83 -14.25
#